data_AF-A0A1J9P5M1-F1
#
_entry.id   AF-A0A1J9P5M1-F1
#
_cell.length_a   1.000
_cell.length_b   1.000
_cell.length_c   1.000
_cell.angle_alpha   90.00
_cell.angle_beta   90.00
_cell.angle_gamma   90.00
#
_symmetry.space_group_name_H-M   'P 1'
#
loop_
_entity.id
_entity.type
_entity.pdbx_description
1 polymer ?
#
loop_
_entity_poly.entity_id
_entity_poly.type
_entity_poly.pdbx_seq_one_letter_code
_entity_poly.pdbx_strand_id
1 'polypeptide(L)'
;MPEDDPFKRNKALSAVTSRPGVIGALARFWHRSYAADYVSLIVIVMGWVSIQIFVLPFHRMFTLDNVAIQFPFAEVERVPVLWSVIYAGVTPLLVIIVWAIVIRRESHFAHVSMLGLIVTLALTSFLTDIIKNAVGRPRPDLVSRCNPEKGTPAHKLVTIDACAAPESHRLHEGWRSFPSGHSSFAFAGLGYLAM
;
A
#
# COMPACT_ATOMS: atom_id res chain seq x y z
N MET A 1 -11.12 -14.92 28.78
CA MET A 1 -11.24 -13.91 27.72
C MET A 1 -12.73 -13.75 27.49
N PRO A 2 -13.38 -12.63 27.89
CA PRO A 2 -14.83 -12.52 27.76
C PRO A 2 -15.18 -12.39 26.27
N GLU A 3 -16.07 -13.25 25.80
CA GLU A 3 -16.64 -13.17 24.46
C GLU A 3 -17.44 -11.87 24.34
N ASP A 4 -17.04 -11.00 23.43
CA ASP A 4 -17.75 -9.76 23.11
C ASP A 4 -19.07 -10.12 22.41
N ASP A 5 -20.15 -10.17 23.19
CA ASP A 5 -21.51 -10.43 22.70
C ASP A 5 -21.95 -9.32 21.72
N PRO A 6 -22.11 -9.64 20.42
CA PRO A 6 -22.48 -8.66 19.39
C PRO A 6 -23.84 -8.01 19.67
N PHE A 7 -24.73 -8.68 20.40
CA PHE A 7 -26.05 -8.13 20.77
C PHE A 7 -25.93 -6.98 21.77
N LYS A 8 -25.02 -7.08 22.75
CA LYS A 8 -24.74 -5.99 23.71
C LYS A 8 -24.13 -4.78 23.01
N ARG A 9 -23.20 -5.00 22.08
CA ARG A 9 -22.57 -3.91 21.30
C ARG A 9 -23.60 -3.14 20.47
N ASN A 10 -24.49 -3.84 19.79
CA ASN A 10 -25.55 -3.22 18.99
C ASN A 10 -26.52 -2.41 19.86
N LYS A 11 -26.90 -2.93 21.04
CA LYS A 11 -27.78 -2.23 21.98
C LYS A 11 -27.14 -0.97 22.55
N ALA A 12 -25.84 -1.02 22.86
CA ALA A 12 -25.07 0.14 23.32
C ALA A 12 -24.93 1.21 22.23
N LEU A 13 -24.66 0.81 20.98
CA LEU A 13 -24.55 1.72 19.84
C LEU A 13 -25.89 2.41 19.53
N SER A 14 -27.01 1.67 19.58
CA SER A 14 -28.36 2.23 19.45
C SER A 14 -28.69 3.20 20.58
N ALA A 15 -28.24 2.92 21.81
CA ALA A 15 -28.45 3.80 22.97
C ALA A 15 -27.62 5.10 22.91
N VAL A 16 -26.45 5.10 22.26
CA VAL A 16 -25.66 6.32 22.01
C VAL A 16 -26.27 7.13 20.87
N THR A 17 -26.75 6.45 19.83
CA THR A 17 -27.36 7.04 18.64
C THR A 17 -28.70 7.72 18.95
N SER A 18 -29.42 7.31 19.99
CA SER A 18 -30.69 7.91 20.42
C SER A 18 -30.55 9.09 21.39
N ARG A 19 -29.34 9.40 21.90
CA ARG A 19 -29.13 10.53 22.81
C ARG A 19 -29.32 11.88 22.09
N PRO A 20 -30.03 12.85 22.69
CA PRO A 20 -30.05 14.23 22.22
C PRO A 20 -28.72 14.92 22.58
N GLY A 21 -28.20 15.77 21.68
CA GLY A 21 -26.91 16.46 21.83
C GLY A 21 -25.91 16.18 20.71
N VAL A 22 -24.79 16.91 20.70
CA VAL A 22 -23.78 16.90 19.63
C VAL A 22 -23.18 15.51 19.42
N ILE A 23 -22.95 14.75 20.50
CA ILE A 23 -22.38 13.40 20.44
C ILE A 23 -23.35 12.41 19.77
N GLY A 24 -24.65 12.50 20.07
CA GLY A 24 -25.68 11.68 19.43
C GLY A 24 -25.94 12.08 17.97
N ALA A 25 -25.80 13.38 17.64
CA ALA A 25 -25.85 13.86 16.27
C ALA A 25 -24.64 13.41 15.43
N LEU A 26 -23.43 13.46 16.00
CA LEU A 26 -22.20 12.95 15.37
C LEU A 26 -22.26 11.42 15.18
N ALA A 27 -22.74 10.66 16.17
CA ALA A 27 -22.91 9.21 16.04
C ALA A 27 -23.94 8.84 14.96
N ARG A 28 -25.06 9.57 14.87
CA ARG A 28 -26.04 9.41 13.78
C ARG A 28 -25.46 9.77 12.41
N PHE A 29 -24.72 10.87 12.33
CA PHE A 29 -24.07 11.30 11.08
C PHE A 29 -23.01 10.29 10.62
N TRP A 30 -22.20 9.78 11.54
CA TRP A 30 -21.16 8.79 11.30
C TRP A 30 -21.71 7.44 10.83
N HIS A 31 -22.86 7.02 11.36
CA HIS A 31 -23.47 5.73 11.01
C HIS A 31 -24.37 5.80 9.75
N ARG A 32 -24.90 6.99 9.43
CA ARG A 32 -25.84 7.18 8.31
C ARG A 32 -25.21 7.80 7.07
N SER A 33 -23.99 8.32 7.19
CA SER A 33 -23.22 8.94 6.10
C SER A 33 -21.94 8.15 5.86
N TYR A 34 -21.44 8.14 4.63
CA TYR A 34 -20.11 7.59 4.27
C TYR A 34 -18.92 8.32 4.92
N ALA A 35 -19.17 9.18 5.91
CA ALA A 35 -18.16 9.97 6.59
C ALA A 35 -17.08 9.08 7.23
N ALA A 36 -17.47 7.93 7.78
CA ALA A 36 -16.52 6.96 8.31
C ALA A 36 -15.53 6.46 7.24
N ASP A 37 -16.04 6.09 6.06
CA ASP A 37 -15.24 5.56 4.95
C ASP A 37 -14.27 6.60 4.40
N TYR A 38 -14.72 7.86 4.26
CA TYR A 38 -13.85 8.96 3.83
C TYR A 38 -12.76 9.28 4.85
N VAL A 39 -13.10 9.31 6.14
CA VAL A 39 -12.09 9.54 7.19
C VAL A 39 -11.09 8.38 7.21
N SER A 40 -11.54 7.14 7.13
CA SER A 40 -10.67 5.96 7.03
C SER A 40 -9.75 6.04 5.81
N LEU A 41 -10.28 6.41 4.65
CA LEU A 41 -9.48 6.57 3.43
C LEU A 41 -8.41 7.66 3.60
N ILE A 42 -8.77 8.82 4.16
CA ILE A 42 -7.82 9.90 4.44
C ILE A 42 -6.72 9.41 5.38
N VAL A 43 -7.07 8.71 6.46
CA VAL A 43 -6.09 8.17 7.41
C VAL A 43 -5.13 7.17 6.74
N ILE A 44 -5.65 6.26 5.91
CA ILE A 44 -4.83 5.29 5.18
C ILE A 44 -3.87 6.00 4.22
N VAL A 45 -4.37 6.95 3.42
CA VAL A 45 -3.54 7.68 2.45
C VAL A 45 -2.48 8.53 3.16
N MET A 46 -2.85 9.24 4.22
CA MET A 46 -1.90 10.02 5.02
C MET A 46 -0.84 9.13 5.67
N GLY A 47 -1.24 7.97 6.21
CA GLY A 47 -0.31 6.98 6.73
C GLY A 47 0.65 6.47 5.65
N TRP A 48 0.14 6.15 4.46
CA TRP A 48 0.95 5.69 3.34
C TRP A 48 1.98 6.73 2.87
N VAL A 49 1.55 7.98 2.70
CA VAL A 49 2.45 9.09 2.34
C VAL A 49 3.50 9.31 3.44
N SER A 50 3.10 9.23 4.71
CA SER A 50 4.03 9.41 5.83
C SER A 50 5.12 8.34 5.85
N ILE A 51 4.76 7.09 5.54
CA ILE A 51 5.74 6.00 5.41
C ILE A 51 6.73 6.27 4.28
N GLN A 52 6.26 6.75 3.13
CA GLN A 52 7.12 7.00 1.98
C GLN A 52 8.15 8.12 2.23
N ILE A 53 7.77 9.14 2.99
CA ILE A 53 8.63 10.31 3.25
C ILE A 53 9.57 10.07 4.43
N PHE A 54 9.08 9.47 5.52
CA PHE A 54 9.80 9.46 6.80
C PHE A 54 10.41 8.10 7.18
N VAL A 55 9.98 7.00 6.55
CA VAL A 55 10.39 5.65 6.97
C VAL A 55 11.45 5.09 6.02
N LEU A 56 12.64 4.90 6.57
CA LEU A 56 13.71 4.15 5.91
C LEU A 56 13.46 2.64 6.03
N PRO A 57 13.80 1.84 5.01
CA PRO A 57 13.67 0.39 5.08
C PRO A 57 14.72 -0.21 6.03
N PHE A 58 14.43 -1.39 6.56
CA PHE A 58 15.43 -2.19 7.25
C PHE A 58 16.55 -2.61 6.28
N HIS A 59 17.80 -2.27 6.60
CA HIS A 59 18.95 -2.63 5.77
C HIS A 59 19.49 -4.00 6.15
N ARG A 60 18.94 -5.05 5.55
CA ARG A 60 19.49 -6.40 5.68
C ARG A 60 20.91 -6.45 5.10
N MET A 61 21.83 -7.07 5.84
CA MET A 61 23.21 -7.32 5.38
C MET A 61 23.23 -8.20 4.13
N PHE A 62 24.19 -7.96 3.25
CA PHE A 62 24.36 -8.67 1.99
C PHE A 62 25.82 -9.03 1.75
N THR A 63 26.10 -9.93 0.82
CA THR A 63 27.46 -10.30 0.42
C THR A 63 27.68 -9.92 -1.03
N LEU A 64 28.87 -9.46 -1.40
CA LEU A 64 29.13 -9.02 -2.78
C LEU A 64 29.28 -10.18 -3.75
N ASP A 65 29.55 -11.40 -3.27
CA ASP A 65 29.66 -12.61 -4.07
C ASP A 65 28.30 -13.21 -4.51
N ASN A 66 27.18 -12.68 -4.00
CA ASN A 66 25.86 -13.18 -4.33
C ASN A 66 25.40 -12.71 -5.72
N VAL A 67 25.44 -13.62 -6.69
CA VAL A 67 25.03 -13.37 -8.09
C VAL A 67 23.58 -12.87 -8.20
N ALA A 68 22.69 -13.25 -7.27
CA ALA A 68 21.29 -12.85 -7.32
C ALA A 68 21.07 -11.35 -7.11
N ILE A 69 22.06 -10.60 -6.59
CA ILE A 69 22.00 -9.15 -6.33
C ILE A 69 22.94 -8.32 -7.21
N GLN A 70 23.60 -8.95 -8.19
CA GLN A 70 24.60 -8.35 -9.08
C GLN A 70 24.02 -7.92 -10.44
N PHE A 71 22.70 -7.94 -10.63
CA PHE A 71 22.12 -7.50 -11.89
C PHE A 71 22.35 -6.00 -12.11
N PRO A 72 22.50 -5.55 -13.36
CA PRO A 72 22.63 -4.14 -13.66
C PRO A 72 21.34 -3.39 -13.33
N PHE A 73 21.47 -2.15 -12.85
CA PHE A 73 20.34 -1.27 -12.63
C PHE A 73 19.62 -0.97 -13.95
N ALA A 74 18.32 -1.24 -13.99
CA ALA A 74 17.48 -0.87 -15.13
C ALA A 74 17.07 0.60 -15.01
N GLU A 75 17.59 1.46 -15.88
CA GLU A 75 17.17 2.87 -15.94
C GLU A 75 15.74 3.03 -16.46
N VAL A 76 15.29 2.09 -17.30
CA VAL A 76 13.92 2.02 -17.81
C VAL A 76 13.27 0.75 -17.28
N GLU A 77 12.21 0.93 -16.49
CA GLU A 77 11.37 -0.18 -16.05
C GLU A 77 10.63 -0.80 -17.25
N ARG A 78 10.60 -2.13 -17.36
CA ARG A 78 9.83 -2.80 -18.43
C ARG A 78 8.34 -2.48 -18.35
N VAL A 79 7.82 -2.35 -17.13
CA VAL A 79 6.45 -1.94 -16.85
C VAL A 79 6.52 -0.74 -15.92
N PRO A 80 6.47 0.49 -16.47
CA PRO A 80 6.41 1.69 -15.65
C PRO A 80 5.19 1.69 -14.72
N VAL A 81 5.37 2.24 -13.52
CA VAL A 81 4.31 2.38 -12.51
C VAL A 81 3.02 2.98 -13.07
N LEU A 82 3.13 3.96 -13.98
CA LEU A 82 1.97 4.59 -14.62
C LEU A 82 1.06 3.57 -15.34
N TRP A 83 1.64 2.61 -16.05
CA TRP A 83 0.86 1.58 -16.74
C TRP A 83 0.16 0.64 -15.76
N SER A 84 0.79 0.35 -14.62
CA SER A 84 0.14 -0.40 -13.54
C SER A 84 -1.08 0.33 -12.99
N VAL A 85 -1.00 1.66 -12.81
CA VAL A 85 -2.13 2.48 -12.38
C VAL A 85 -3.25 2.49 -13.42
N ILE A 86 -2.91 2.58 -14.70
CA ILE A 86 -3.90 2.52 -15.78
C ILE A 86 -4.62 1.17 -15.79
N TYR A 87 -3.88 0.05 -15.85
CA TYR A 87 -4.48 -1.27 -16.00
C TYR A 87 -5.22 -1.75 -14.76
N ALA A 88 -4.71 -1.48 -13.55
CA ALA A 88 -5.30 -1.99 -12.32
C ALA A 88 -6.11 -0.96 -11.53
N GLY A 89 -5.94 0.34 -11.80
CA GLY A 89 -6.76 1.38 -11.16
C GLY A 89 -7.84 1.89 -12.09
N VAL A 90 -7.43 2.46 -13.23
CA VAL A 90 -8.34 3.16 -14.15
C VAL A 90 -9.27 2.19 -14.87
N THR A 91 -8.76 1.07 -15.39
CA THR A 91 -9.59 0.10 -16.12
C THR A 91 -10.72 -0.46 -15.24
N PRO A 92 -10.50 -0.96 -14.00
CA PRO A 92 -11.58 -1.39 -13.11
C PRO A 92 -12.58 -0.29 -12.81
N LEU A 93 -12.12 0.93 -12.55
CA LEU A 93 -12.98 2.07 -12.28
C LEU A 93 -13.93 2.35 -13.46
N LEU A 94 -13.39 2.38 -14.68
CA LEU A 94 -14.19 2.59 -15.89
C LEU A 94 -15.21 1.48 -16.11
N VAL A 95 -14.83 0.21 -15.89
CA VAL A 95 -15.75 -0.92 -16.03
C VAL A 95 -16.89 -0.82 -15.01
N ILE A 96 -16.60 -0.47 -13.75
CA ILE A 96 -17.62 -0.28 -12.70
C ILE A 96 -18.58 0.85 -13.09
N ILE A 97 -18.06 1.98 -13.58
CA ILE A 97 -18.88 3.13 -14.00
C ILE A 97 -19.79 2.76 -15.18
N VAL A 98 -19.24 2.12 -16.22
CA VAL A 98 -20.01 1.70 -17.39
C VAL A 98 -21.08 0.68 -16.99
N TRP A 99 -20.72 -0.31 -16.17
CA TRP A 99 -21.65 -1.32 -15.66
C TRP A 99 -22.80 -0.68 -14.88
N ALA A 100 -22.51 0.29 -14.01
CA ALA A 100 -23.52 1.03 -13.27
C ALA A 100 -24.45 1.84 -14.20
N ILE A 101 -23.90 2.52 -15.21
CA ILE A 101 -24.74 3.31 -16.13
C ILE A 101 -25.66 2.41 -16.97
N VAL A 102 -25.16 1.26 -17.43
CA VAL A 102 -25.88 0.40 -18.39
C VAL A 102 -26.85 -0.56 -17.70
N ILE A 103 -26.44 -1.20 -16.60
CA ILE A 103 -27.21 -2.29 -15.98
C ILE A 103 -27.97 -1.81 -14.74
N ARG A 104 -27.32 -1.04 -13.86
CA ARG A 104 -27.91 -0.60 -12.58
C ARG A 104 -27.77 0.89 -12.36
N ARG A 105 -28.78 1.65 -12.80
CA ARG A 105 -28.82 3.12 -12.73
C ARG A 105 -29.00 3.70 -11.31
N GLU A 106 -28.65 2.94 -10.29
CA GLU A 106 -28.66 3.36 -8.89
C GLU A 106 -27.30 3.95 -8.51
N SER A 107 -27.26 5.26 -8.30
CA SER A 107 -26.05 6.01 -7.96
C SER A 107 -25.39 5.54 -6.67
N HIS A 108 -26.19 5.05 -5.71
CA HIS A 108 -25.71 4.52 -4.45
C HIS A 108 -24.77 3.32 -4.65
N PHE A 109 -25.16 2.33 -5.46
CA PHE A 109 -24.32 1.15 -5.72
C PHE A 109 -23.02 1.53 -6.42
N ALA A 110 -23.08 2.39 -7.44
CA ALA A 110 -21.90 2.88 -8.13
C ALA A 110 -20.92 3.58 -7.18
N HIS A 111 -21.44 4.40 -6.27
CA HIS A 111 -20.64 5.13 -5.29
C HIS A 111 -19.90 4.20 -4.33
N VAL A 112 -20.62 3.23 -3.75
CA VAL A 112 -20.04 2.27 -2.81
C VAL A 112 -19.00 1.39 -3.48
N SER A 113 -19.26 0.92 -4.71
CA SER A 113 -18.28 0.11 -5.47
C SER A 113 -17.02 0.90 -5.83
N MET A 114 -17.16 2.17 -6.24
CA MET A 114 -16.02 3.02 -6.53
C MET A 114 -15.20 3.33 -5.27
N LEU A 115 -15.87 3.67 -4.18
CA LEU A 115 -15.21 3.95 -2.90
C LEU A 115 -14.49 2.69 -2.38
N GLY A 116 -15.12 1.52 -2.51
CA GLY A 116 -14.52 0.23 -2.18
C GLY A 116 -13.24 -0.04 -2.97
N LEU A 117 -13.26 0.14 -4.29
CA LEU A 117 -12.06 -0.01 -5.13
C LEU A 117 -10.91 0.89 -4.66
N ILE A 118 -11.19 2.17 -4.39
CA ILE A 118 -10.18 3.14 -3.96
C ILE A 118 -9.59 2.73 -2.61
N VAL A 119 -10.43 2.34 -1.65
CA VAL A 119 -9.99 1.88 -0.33
C VAL A 119 -9.15 0.61 -0.45
N THR A 120 -9.55 -0.36 -1.27
CA THR A 120 -8.78 -1.59 -1.51
C THR A 120 -7.39 -1.28 -2.08
N LEU A 121 -7.31 -0.43 -3.11
CA LEU A 121 -6.02 -0.02 -3.69
C LEU A 121 -5.13 0.72 -2.68
N ALA A 122 -5.70 1.67 -1.93
CA ALA A 122 -4.97 2.45 -0.93
C ALA A 122 -4.45 1.56 0.21
N LEU A 123 -5.30 0.67 0.73
CA LEU A 123 -4.93 -0.26 1.80
C LEU A 123 -3.85 -1.24 1.34
N THR A 124 -3.96 -1.79 0.13
CA THR A 124 -2.95 -2.71 -0.40
C THR A 124 -1.60 -2.03 -0.59
N SER A 125 -1.56 -0.79 -1.10
CA SER A 125 -0.33 -0.01 -1.21
C SER A 125 0.29 0.27 0.16
N PHE A 126 -0.54 0.70 1.13
CA PHE A 126 -0.12 0.92 2.51
C PHE A 126 0.52 -0.31 3.14
N LEU A 127 -0.15 -1.46 3.09
CA LEU A 127 0.35 -2.71 3.65
C LEU A 127 1.61 -3.20 2.94
N THR A 128 1.64 -3.07 1.60
CA THR A 128 2.81 -3.49 0.81
C THR A 128 4.07 -2.73 1.22
N ASP A 129 3.97 -1.42 1.42
CA ASP A 129 5.13 -0.60 1.78
C ASP A 129 5.54 -0.77 3.24
N ILE A 130 4.60 -1.04 4.15
CA ILE A 130 4.93 -1.49 5.52
C ILE A 130 5.78 -2.75 5.46
N ILE A 131 5.34 -3.77 4.70
CA ILE A 131 6.05 -5.06 4.64
C ILE A 131 7.41 -4.87 3.97
N LYS A 132 7.52 -4.08 2.90
CA LYS A 132 8.80 -3.78 2.26
C LYS A 132 9.80 -3.17 3.22
N ASN A 133 9.37 -2.17 4.00
CA ASN A 133 10.23 -1.51 4.97
C ASN A 133 10.60 -2.42 6.14
N ALA A 134 9.67 -3.28 6.59
CA ALA A 134 9.93 -4.23 7.68
C ALA A 134 10.86 -5.39 7.27
N VAL A 135 10.67 -5.95 6.07
CA VAL A 135 11.44 -7.11 5.60
C VAL A 135 12.82 -6.70 5.09
N GLY A 136 12.93 -5.57 4.41
CA GLY A 136 14.24 -5.06 3.98
C GLY A 136 14.97 -5.97 3.00
N ARG A 137 14.25 -6.71 2.15
CA ARG A 137 14.87 -7.70 1.25
C ARG A 137 15.65 -6.99 0.12
N PRO A 138 16.94 -7.29 -0.08
CA PRO A 138 17.73 -6.80 -1.21
C PRO A 138 17.09 -7.07 -2.58
N ARG A 139 17.10 -6.07 -3.46
CA ARG A 139 16.73 -6.20 -4.87
C ARG A 139 17.85 -6.86 -5.68
N PRO A 140 17.50 -7.47 -6.83
CA PRO A 140 18.49 -8.08 -7.70
C PRO A 140 19.55 -7.12 -8.26
N ASP A 141 19.27 -5.81 -8.25
CA ASP A 141 20.17 -4.76 -8.72
C ASP A 141 20.88 -4.00 -7.59
N LEU A 142 20.85 -4.53 -6.35
CA LEU A 142 21.39 -3.82 -5.18
C LEU A 142 22.86 -3.44 -5.33
N VAL A 143 23.73 -4.35 -5.78
CA VAL A 143 25.17 -4.08 -5.90
C VAL A 143 25.44 -2.94 -6.88
N SER A 144 24.70 -2.90 -7.99
CA SER A 144 24.81 -1.83 -8.98
C SER A 144 24.31 -0.46 -8.46
N ARG A 145 23.35 -0.45 -7.53
CA ARG A 145 22.89 0.78 -6.83
C ARG A 145 23.89 1.24 -5.78
N CYS A 146 24.47 0.29 -5.06
CA CYS A 146 25.39 0.50 -3.94
C CYS A 146 26.76 1.01 -4.39
N ASN A 147 27.27 0.50 -5.53
CA ASN A 147 28.63 0.79 -6.02
C ASN A 147 29.68 0.67 -4.90
N PRO A 148 30.02 -0.57 -4.47
CA PRO A 148 30.83 -0.79 -3.27
C PRO A 148 32.23 -0.18 -3.37
N GLU A 149 32.80 0.21 -2.22
CA GLU A 149 34.16 0.75 -2.16
C GLU A 149 35.23 -0.26 -2.63
N LYS A 150 36.34 0.27 -3.17
CA LYS A 150 37.45 -0.58 -3.61
C LYS A 150 38.11 -1.22 -2.40
N GLY A 151 38.03 -2.56 -2.30
CA GLY A 151 38.61 -3.34 -1.21
C GLY A 151 37.60 -3.95 -0.24
N THR A 152 36.29 -3.74 -0.47
CA THR A 152 35.25 -4.42 0.32
C THR A 152 35.35 -5.94 0.16
N PRO A 153 35.37 -6.72 1.27
CA PRO A 153 35.51 -8.17 1.21
C PRO A 153 34.27 -8.83 0.58
N ALA A 154 34.46 -9.60 -0.49
CA ALA A 154 33.34 -10.17 -1.25
C ALA A 154 32.57 -11.28 -0.51
N HIS A 155 33.28 -12.08 0.29
CA HIS A 155 32.75 -13.25 0.99
C HIS A 155 32.37 -12.98 2.45
N LYS A 156 32.11 -11.71 2.80
CA LYS A 156 31.62 -11.33 4.13
C LYS A 156 30.31 -10.56 4.02
N LEU A 157 29.51 -10.67 5.06
CA LEU A 157 28.29 -9.86 5.20
C LEU A 157 28.70 -8.41 5.45
N VAL A 158 28.24 -7.52 4.58
CA VAL A 158 28.45 -6.08 4.63
C VAL A 158 27.12 -5.36 4.81
N THR A 159 27.18 -4.18 5.42
CA THR A 159 26.06 -3.27 5.63
C THR A 159 25.99 -2.24 4.49
N ILE A 160 24.99 -1.36 4.53
CA ILE A 160 24.87 -0.22 3.61
C ILE A 160 26.10 0.70 3.64
N ASP A 161 26.85 0.74 4.74
CA ASP A 161 28.05 1.58 4.89
C ASP A 161 29.20 1.22 3.94
N ALA A 162 29.16 0.03 3.33
CA ALA A 162 30.12 -0.38 2.31
C ALA A 162 29.84 0.22 0.92
N CYS A 163 28.71 0.91 0.76
CA CYS A 163 28.30 1.55 -0.49
C CYS A 163 28.99 2.91 -0.66
N ALA A 164 29.63 3.13 -1.81
CA ALA A 164 30.21 4.44 -2.13
C ALA A 164 29.16 5.43 -2.71
N ALA A 165 27.97 4.94 -3.08
CA ALA A 165 26.89 5.79 -3.56
C ALA A 165 26.34 6.70 -2.44
N PRO A 166 25.95 7.95 -2.75
CA PRO A 166 25.38 8.85 -1.74
C PRO A 166 24.03 8.33 -1.24
N GLU A 167 23.78 8.57 0.05
CA GLU A 167 22.49 8.31 0.69
C GLU A 167 21.37 9.01 -0.10
N SER A 168 20.52 8.19 -0.71
CA SER A 168 19.50 8.64 -1.65
C SER A 168 18.33 7.68 -1.66
N HIS A 169 17.16 8.18 -2.09
CA HIS A 169 15.98 7.32 -2.26
C HIS A 169 16.26 6.12 -3.18
N ARG A 170 17.09 6.29 -4.22
CA ARG A 170 17.50 5.21 -5.13
C ARG A 170 18.26 4.09 -4.40
N LEU A 171 19.13 4.45 -3.46
CA LEU A 171 19.88 3.50 -2.64
C LEU A 171 18.95 2.74 -1.69
N HIS A 172 18.10 3.45 -0.95
CA HIS A 172 17.13 2.83 -0.04
C HIS A 172 16.13 1.93 -0.74
N GLU A 173 15.69 2.27 -1.95
CA GLU A 173 14.83 1.42 -2.78
C GLU A 173 15.46 0.04 -3.06
N GLY A 174 16.79 -0.08 -2.96
CA GLY A 174 17.52 -1.34 -3.06
C GLY A 174 17.12 -2.39 -2.02
N TRP A 175 16.57 -2.00 -0.87
CA TRP A 175 16.09 -2.92 0.18
C TRP A 175 14.56 -3.12 0.17
N ARG A 176 13.84 -2.54 -0.78
CA ARG A 176 12.38 -2.63 -0.91
C ARG A 176 11.98 -3.55 -2.06
N SER A 177 12.43 -4.81 -2.04
CA SER A 177 12.13 -5.78 -3.12
C SER A 177 10.87 -6.62 -2.91
N PHE A 178 10.50 -6.88 -1.66
CA PHE A 178 9.42 -7.81 -1.32
C PHE A 178 8.42 -7.17 -0.35
N PRO A 179 7.11 -7.31 -0.60
CA PRO A 179 6.49 -7.87 -1.81
C PRO A 179 6.54 -6.90 -3.01
N SER A 180 6.19 -7.39 -4.20
CA SER A 180 6.15 -6.58 -5.43
C SER A 180 4.98 -5.59 -5.39
N GLY A 181 5.28 -4.28 -5.48
CA GLY A 181 4.24 -3.24 -5.53
C GLY A 181 3.31 -3.39 -6.74
N HIS A 182 3.87 -3.64 -7.92
CA HIS A 182 3.12 -3.88 -9.15
C HIS A 182 2.15 -5.07 -9.03
N SER A 183 2.62 -6.18 -8.45
CA SER A 183 1.81 -7.39 -8.31
C SER A 183 0.71 -7.22 -7.27
N SER A 184 1.02 -6.60 -6.12
CA SER A 184 0.01 -6.30 -5.10
C SER A 184 -1.06 -5.35 -5.62
N PHE A 185 -0.67 -4.29 -6.33
CA PHE A 185 -1.59 -3.30 -6.89
C PHE A 185 -2.48 -3.90 -7.99
N ALA A 186 -1.91 -4.73 -8.87
CA ALA A 186 -2.65 -5.45 -9.89
C ALA A 186 -3.68 -6.42 -9.29
N PHE A 187 -3.27 -7.20 -8.28
CA PHE A 187 -4.17 -8.12 -7.58
C PHE A 187 -5.32 -7.38 -6.88
N ALA A 188 -5.03 -6.26 -6.22
CA ALA A 188 -6.05 -5.47 -5.54
C ALA A 188 -7.09 -4.91 -6.51
N GLY A 189 -6.65 -4.27 -7.59
CA GLY A 189 -7.56 -3.61 -8.54
C GLY A 189 -8.33 -4.56 -9.44
N LEU A 190 -7.62 -5.48 -10.12
CA LEU A 190 -8.24 -6.45 -11.01
C LEU A 190 -8.99 -7.54 -10.22
N GLY A 191 -8.48 -7.91 -9.05
CA GLY A 191 -9.17 -8.82 -8.14
C GLY A 191 -10.46 -8.24 -7.58
N TYR A 192 -10.50 -6.94 -7.24
CA TYR A 192 -11.74 -6.26 -6.86
C TYR A 192 -12.77 -6.29 -7.99
N LEU A 193 -12.34 -6.08 -9.24
CA LEU A 193 -13.25 -6.14 -10.39
C LEU A 193 -13.82 -7.56 -10.63
N ALA A 194 -13.06 -8.60 -10.30
CA ALA A 194 -13.45 -9.98 -10.53
C ALA A 194 -14.46 -10.52 -9.51
N MET A 195 -14.67 -9.82 -8.39
CA MET A 195 -15.56 -10.22 -7.28
C MET A 195 -16.86 -9.43 -7.33
#